data_AF-A9DRF5-F1
#
_entry.id   AF-A9DRF5-F1
#
_cell.length_a   1.000
_cell.length_b   1.000
_cell.length_c   1.000
_cell.angle_alpha   90.00
_cell.angle_beta   90.00
_cell.angle_gamma   90.00
#
_symmetry.space_group_name_H-M   'P 1'
#
loop_
_entity.id
_entity.type
_entity.pdbx_description
1 polymer ?
#
loop_
_entity_poly.entity_id
_entity_poly.type
_entity_poly.pdbx_seq_one_letter_code
_entity_poly.pdbx_strand_id
1 'polypeptide(L)'
;MKATKDEIIEIALQILERYEPLNRSSIVVREEKVPIYIGSNKYYYKHNGWFFMINGIQVYDIGPDKISDSFLLYFLEDGTCIRLSIANAEGGSGIKTCMIYKEGVGYKWVSIKDFIAHHNFDFNDPKFEKVLH
;
A
#
# COMPACT_ATOMS: atom_id res chain seq x y z
N MET A 1 -9.93 15.91 4.92
CA MET A 1 -10.67 15.91 3.65
C MET A 1 -10.51 14.54 3.03
N LYS A 2 -11.55 13.92 2.47
CA LYS A 2 -11.42 12.60 1.83
C LYS A 2 -10.73 12.78 0.48
N ALA A 3 -9.71 11.98 0.18
CA ALA A 3 -9.04 11.98 -1.11
C ALA A 3 -9.97 11.43 -2.21
N THR A 4 -9.75 11.89 -3.43
CA THR A 4 -10.41 11.43 -4.64
C THR A 4 -9.63 10.29 -5.29
N LYS A 5 -10.29 9.50 -6.14
CA LYS A 5 -9.66 8.41 -6.89
C LYS A 5 -8.45 8.89 -7.71
N ASP A 6 -8.55 10.06 -8.34
CA ASP A 6 -7.49 10.61 -9.19
C ASP A 6 -6.28 11.07 -8.36
N GLU A 7 -6.52 11.69 -7.19
CA GLU A 7 -5.44 11.99 -6.23
C GLU A 7 -4.73 10.73 -5.75
N ILE A 8 -5.47 9.64 -5.48
CA ILE A 8 -4.87 8.35 -5.10
C ILE A 8 -3.98 7.80 -6.23
N ILE A 9 -4.44 7.89 -7.49
CA ILE A 9 -3.63 7.47 -8.64
C ILE A 9 -2.36 8.31 -8.71
N GLU A 10 -2.47 9.63 -8.66
CA GLU A 10 -1.33 10.54 -8.76
C GLU A 10 -0.28 10.26 -7.67
N ILE A 11 -0.71 10.17 -6.41
CA ILE A 11 0.15 9.87 -5.27
C ILE A 11 0.81 8.50 -5.43
N ALA A 12 0.04 7.48 -5.84
CA ALA A 12 0.59 6.14 -6.05
C ALA A 12 1.67 6.13 -7.14
N LEU A 13 1.47 6.86 -8.24
CA LEU A 13 2.45 6.95 -9.31
C LEU A 13 3.71 7.72 -8.88
N GLN A 14 3.58 8.77 -8.06
CA GLN A 14 4.73 9.46 -7.46
C GLN A 14 5.55 8.52 -6.55
N ILE A 15 4.87 7.71 -5.72
CA ILE A 15 5.53 6.72 -4.85
C ILE A 15 6.28 5.67 -5.70
N LEU A 16 5.69 5.29 -6.82
CA LEU A 16 6.20 4.21 -7.67
C LEU A 16 7.16 4.66 -8.79
N GLU A 17 7.51 5.95 -8.87
CA GLU A 17 8.37 6.50 -9.93
C GLU A 17 9.69 5.72 -10.11
N ARG A 18 10.28 5.25 -9.02
CA ARG A 18 11.53 4.46 -9.05
C ARG A 18 11.37 3.01 -9.55
N TYR A 19 10.14 2.56 -9.76
CA TYR A 19 9.78 1.21 -10.23
C TYR A 19 9.26 1.21 -11.67
N GLU A 20 9.34 2.35 -12.36
CA GLU A 20 9.05 2.43 -13.78
C GLU A 20 9.98 1.50 -14.60
N PRO A 21 9.50 0.94 -15.73
CA PRO A 21 8.22 1.25 -16.37
C PRO A 21 7.03 0.41 -15.88
N LEU A 22 5.86 1.04 -15.73
CA LEU A 22 4.63 0.41 -15.24
C LEU A 22 3.51 0.34 -16.30
N ASN A 23 2.71 -0.73 -16.25
CA ASN A 23 1.56 -0.91 -17.13
C ASN A 23 0.36 -0.10 -16.63
N ARG A 24 0.23 1.14 -17.08
CA ARG A 24 -0.88 2.04 -16.69
C ARG A 24 -2.27 1.50 -17.00
N SER A 25 -2.42 0.63 -18.01
CA SER A 25 -3.71 -0.01 -18.32
C SER A 25 -4.16 -1.04 -17.28
N SER A 26 -3.24 -1.48 -16.40
CA SER A 26 -3.52 -2.42 -15.32
C SER A 26 -3.91 -1.75 -13.99
N ILE A 27 -4.03 -0.42 -13.95
CA ILE A 27 -4.37 0.31 -12.73
C ILE A 27 -5.73 -0.13 -12.20
N VAL A 28 -5.75 -0.57 -10.94
CA VAL A 28 -6.96 -0.85 -10.17
C VAL A 28 -6.98 0.06 -8.95
N VAL A 29 -8.05 0.85 -8.80
CA VAL A 29 -8.27 1.69 -7.62
C VAL A 29 -9.70 1.52 -7.12
N ARG A 30 -9.85 1.24 -5.83
CA ARG A 30 -11.15 1.04 -5.17
C ARG A 30 -11.14 1.52 -3.73
N GLU A 31 -12.29 2.01 -3.26
CA GLU A 31 -12.52 2.24 -1.84
C GLU A 31 -12.68 0.90 -1.13
N GLU A 32 -11.95 0.69 -0.04
CA GLU A 32 -12.11 -0.49 0.80
C GLU A 32 -11.63 -0.24 2.23
N LYS A 33 -11.89 -1.19 3.12
CA LYS A 33 -11.32 -1.17 4.47
C LYS A 33 -9.88 -1.69 4.42
N VAL A 34 -8.91 -0.78 4.56
CA VAL A 34 -7.48 -1.07 4.47
C VAL A 34 -6.91 -1.55 5.82
N PRO A 35 -5.94 -2.49 5.82
CA PRO A 35 -5.35 -2.99 7.05
C PRO A 35 -4.27 -2.05 7.61
N ILE A 36 -4.34 -1.80 8.91
CA ILE A 36 -3.38 -1.04 9.71
C ILE A 36 -2.79 -1.99 10.76
N TYR A 37 -1.54 -2.38 10.54
CA TYR A 37 -0.83 -3.29 11.43
C TYR A 37 -0.22 -2.51 12.59
N ILE A 38 -0.31 -3.08 13.80
CA ILE A 38 0.21 -2.46 15.02
C ILE A 38 1.49 -3.12 15.56
N GLY A 39 2.16 -3.94 14.74
CA GLY A 39 3.31 -4.74 15.16
C GLY A 39 2.95 -5.93 16.06
N SER A 40 1.66 -6.22 16.25
CA SER A 40 1.17 -7.42 16.92
C SER A 40 0.89 -8.53 15.91
N ASN A 41 1.27 -9.77 16.23
CA ASN A 41 0.86 -10.95 15.46
C ASN A 41 -0.53 -11.48 15.86
N LYS A 42 -1.23 -10.82 16.79
CA LYS A 42 -2.53 -11.28 17.30
C LYS A 42 -3.72 -10.62 16.63
N TYR A 43 -3.57 -9.37 16.19
CA TYR A 43 -4.63 -8.62 15.55
C TYR A 43 -4.08 -7.42 14.78
N TYR A 44 -4.90 -6.90 13.87
CA TYR A 44 -4.69 -5.65 13.17
C TYR A 44 -6.00 -4.84 13.20
N TYR A 45 -5.95 -3.58 12.78
CA TYR A 45 -7.16 -2.77 12.59
C TYR A 45 -7.46 -2.62 11.11
N LYS A 46 -8.73 -2.45 10.78
CA LYS A 46 -9.19 -2.01 9.47
C LYS A 46 -9.76 -0.60 9.58
N HIS A 47 -9.48 0.23 8.61
CA HIS A 47 -10.02 1.58 8.52
C HIS A 47 -10.48 1.87 7.09
N ASN A 48 -11.47 2.74 6.90
CA ASN A 48 -11.86 3.13 5.54
C ASN A 48 -10.67 3.79 4.84
N GLY A 49 -10.55 3.53 3.54
CA GLY A 49 -9.42 4.02 2.76
C GLY A 49 -9.50 3.56 1.31
N TRP A 50 -8.33 3.49 0.69
CA TRP A 50 -8.19 3.15 -0.71
C TRP A 50 -7.16 2.06 -0.92
N PHE A 51 -7.48 1.17 -1.84
CA PHE A 51 -6.53 0.23 -2.43
C PHE A 51 -6.16 0.68 -3.82
N PHE A 52 -4.87 0.62 -4.12
CA PHE A 52 -4.31 0.82 -5.43
C PHE A 52 -3.47 -0.41 -5.82
N MET A 53 -3.56 -0.82 -7.08
CA MET A 53 -2.67 -1.81 -7.66
C MET A 53 -2.28 -1.42 -9.08
N ILE A 54 -1.04 -1.68 -9.44
CA ILE A 54 -0.54 -1.59 -10.81
C ILE A 54 0.49 -2.68 -11.05
N ASN A 55 0.57 -3.17 -12.27
CA ASN A 55 1.57 -4.15 -12.68
C ASN A 55 2.76 -3.48 -13.39
N GLY A 56 3.94 -4.08 -13.27
CA GLY A 56 5.08 -3.79 -14.12
C GLY A 56 4.82 -4.15 -15.58
N ILE A 57 5.55 -3.54 -16.51
CA ILE A 57 5.48 -3.93 -17.93
C ILE A 57 6.19 -5.26 -18.18
N GLN A 58 7.22 -5.57 -17.39
CA GLN A 58 7.96 -6.80 -17.54
C GLN A 58 7.10 -8.00 -17.17
N VAL A 59 7.07 -8.98 -18.07
CA VAL A 59 6.39 -10.26 -17.90
C VAL A 59 7.44 -11.35 -17.86
N TYR A 60 7.35 -12.20 -16.84
CA TYR A 60 8.24 -13.32 -16.59
C TYR A 60 7.49 -14.62 -16.90
N ASP A 61 8.18 -15.54 -17.58
CA ASP A 61 7.68 -16.89 -17.84
C ASP A 61 8.02 -17.80 -16.66
N ILE A 62 7.00 -18.27 -15.94
CA ILE A 62 7.15 -19.11 -14.74
C ILE A 62 6.34 -20.38 -14.97
N GLY A 63 7.01 -21.37 -15.59
CA GLY A 63 6.34 -22.60 -16.01
C GLY A 63 5.28 -22.32 -17.09
N PRO A 64 4.02 -22.74 -16.91
CA PRO A 64 2.94 -22.44 -17.86
C PRO A 64 2.40 -21.00 -17.73
N ASP A 65 2.73 -20.30 -16.64
CA ASP A 65 2.15 -19.01 -16.31
C ASP A 65 3.03 -17.84 -16.74
N LYS A 66 2.38 -16.73 -17.07
CA LYS A 66 3.01 -15.44 -17.34
C LYS A 66 2.66 -14.48 -16.23
N ILE A 67 3.67 -14.03 -15.49
CA ILE A 67 3.48 -13.24 -14.28
C ILE A 67 4.27 -11.94 -14.42
N SER A 68 3.67 -10.83 -14.03
CA SER A 68 4.36 -9.54 -13.91
C SER A 68 4.49 -9.16 -12.44
N ASP A 69 5.50 -8.36 -12.11
CA ASP A 69 5.55 -7.72 -10.80
C ASP A 69 4.28 -6.92 -10.55
N SER A 70 3.72 -7.03 -9.35
CA SER A 70 2.52 -6.28 -8.95
C SER A 70 2.84 -5.40 -7.74
N PHE A 71 2.49 -4.13 -7.84
CA PHE A 71 2.68 -3.12 -6.81
C PHE A 71 1.33 -2.79 -6.19
N LEU A 72 1.18 -3.07 -4.90
CA LEU A 72 -0.06 -2.85 -4.16
C LEU A 72 0.20 -1.77 -3.11
N LEU A 73 -0.63 -0.72 -3.12
CA LEU A 73 -0.58 0.34 -2.13
C LEU A 73 -1.92 0.45 -1.40
N TYR A 74 -1.82 0.75 -0.11
CA TYR A 74 -2.98 1.04 0.73
C TYR A 74 -2.89 2.47 1.24
N PHE A 75 -4.01 3.18 1.24
CA PHE A 75 -4.11 4.57 1.68
C PHE A 75 -5.23 4.72 2.69
N LEU A 76 -5.09 5.66 3.63
CA LEU A 76 -6.20 6.12 4.46
C LEU A 76 -7.20 6.95 3.64
N GLU A 77 -8.34 7.27 4.24
CA GLU A 77 -9.40 8.10 3.65
C GLU A 77 -8.89 9.41 3.05
N ASP A 78 -7.85 9.99 3.65
CA ASP A 78 -7.27 11.28 3.28
C ASP A 78 -6.15 11.20 2.22
N GLY A 79 -5.87 10.01 1.70
CA GLY A 79 -4.81 9.81 0.71
C GLY A 79 -3.42 9.58 1.30
N THR A 80 -3.30 9.47 2.63
CA THR A 80 -2.05 9.07 3.28
C THR A 80 -1.73 7.63 2.91
N CYS A 81 -0.65 7.40 2.15
CA CYS A 81 -0.17 6.05 1.86
C CYS A 81 0.34 5.41 3.15
N ILE A 82 -0.16 4.23 3.49
CA ILE A 82 0.23 3.52 4.70
C ILE A 82 1.06 2.29 4.40
N ARG A 83 0.99 1.74 3.19
CA ARG A 83 1.69 0.50 2.87
C ARG A 83 1.96 0.41 1.39
N LEU A 84 3.17 -0.02 1.04
CA LEU A 84 3.50 -0.59 -0.27
C LEU A 84 3.85 -2.06 -0.07
N SER A 85 3.36 -2.88 -0.98
CA SER A 85 3.66 -4.30 -1.10
C SER A 85 4.03 -4.58 -2.55
N ILE A 86 5.10 -5.34 -2.75
CA ILE A 86 5.58 -5.75 -4.07
C ILE A 86 5.48 -7.26 -4.12
N ALA A 87 4.64 -7.78 -5.01
CA ALA A 87 4.60 -9.19 -5.35
C ALA A 87 5.48 -9.38 -6.60
N ASN A 88 6.71 -9.84 -6.39
CA ASN A 88 7.65 -10.10 -7.49
C ASN A 88 7.34 -11.46 -8.12
N ALA A 89 7.36 -11.52 -9.44
CA ALA A 89 7.16 -12.74 -10.20
C ALA A 89 8.16 -13.85 -9.81
N GLU A 90 9.44 -13.53 -9.55
CA GLU A 90 10.52 -14.50 -9.24
C GLU A 90 10.36 -15.29 -7.94
N GLY A 91 9.20 -15.24 -7.26
CA GLY A 91 8.93 -16.01 -6.05
C GLY A 91 9.76 -15.58 -4.84
N GLY A 92 10.42 -14.41 -4.92
CA GLY A 92 11.24 -13.87 -3.85
C GLY A 92 10.43 -13.58 -2.59
N SER A 93 10.65 -14.36 -1.54
CA SER A 93 10.17 -14.20 -0.16
C SER A 93 10.40 -12.80 0.40
N GLY A 94 9.54 -11.87 0.01
CA GLY A 94 9.61 -10.50 0.46
C GLY A 94 8.46 -9.72 -0.14
N ILE A 95 7.26 -9.93 0.38
CA ILE A 95 6.33 -8.80 0.51
C ILE A 95 7.14 -7.75 1.29
N LYS A 96 7.86 -6.86 0.59
CA LYS A 96 8.50 -5.70 1.20
C LYS A 96 7.37 -4.76 1.60
N THR A 97 6.67 -5.16 2.66
CA THR A 97 5.67 -4.36 3.33
C THR A 97 6.46 -3.25 4.01
N CYS A 98 6.47 -2.09 3.39
CA CYS A 98 7.03 -0.90 3.99
C CYS A 98 5.88 0.05 4.27
N MET A 99 5.87 0.60 5.48
CA MET A 99 5.06 1.76 5.75
C MET A 99 5.75 2.93 5.06
N ILE A 100 5.00 3.69 4.28
CA ILE A 100 5.53 4.80 3.51
C ILE A 100 5.11 6.10 4.19
N TYR A 101 6.05 7.03 4.33
CA TYR A 101 5.80 8.37 4.85
C TYR A 101 6.34 9.42 3.88
N LYS A 102 5.61 10.52 3.68
CA LYS A 102 6.08 11.67 2.92
C LYS A 102 6.88 12.59 3.84
N GLU A 103 8.21 12.58 3.71
CA GLU A 103 9.08 13.50 4.43
C GLU A 103 9.65 14.54 3.46
N GLY A 104 9.20 15.79 3.59
CA GLY A 104 9.56 16.85 2.65
C GLY A 104 9.03 16.56 1.24
N VAL A 105 9.93 16.40 0.26
CA VAL A 105 9.58 16.20 -1.16
C VAL A 105 9.43 14.73 -1.56
N GLY A 106 9.71 13.76 -0.68
CA GLY A 106 9.81 12.36 -1.08
C GLY A 106 9.20 11.36 -0.10
N TYR A 107 9.10 10.12 -0.55
CA TYR A 107 8.55 9.00 0.21
C TYR A 107 9.65 8.13 0.82
N LYS A 108 9.59 7.90 2.12
CA LYS A 108 10.55 7.08 2.87
C LYS A 108 9.89 5.85 3.48
N TRP A 109 10.69 4.80 3.62
CA TRP A 109 10.31 3.60 4.34
C TRP A 109 10.53 3.79 5.84
N VAL A 110 9.52 3.47 6.63
CA VAL A 110 9.59 3.57 8.09
C VAL A 110 9.13 2.26 8.75
N SER A 111 9.55 2.05 10.00
CA SER A 111 9.08 0.93 10.80
C SER A 111 7.59 1.11 11.14
N ILE A 112 6.88 0.02 11.42
CA ILE A 112 5.47 0.08 11.87
C ILE A 112 5.34 0.91 13.16
N LYS A 113 6.30 0.78 14.08
CA LYS A 113 6.32 1.54 15.34
C LYS A 113 6.42 3.04 15.08
N ASP A 114 7.36 3.46 14.22
CA ASP A 114 7.54 4.87 13.90
C ASP A 114 6.35 5.44 13.14
N PHE A 115 5.76 4.64 12.24
CA PHE A 115 4.56 5.01 11.51
C PHE A 115 3.39 5.32 12.45
N ILE A 116 3.11 4.42 13.41
CA ILE A 116 2.01 4.60 14.37
C ILE A 116 2.26 5.80 15.26
N ALA A 117 3.51 5.96 15.74
CA ALA A 117 3.88 7.10 16.58
C ALA A 117 3.67 8.45 15.88
N HIS A 118 3.94 8.51 14.56
CA HIS A 118 3.74 9.74 13.77
C HIS A 118 2.26 10.05 13.49
N HIS A 119 1.44 9.03 13.21
CA HIS A 119 0.05 9.23 12.80
C HIS A 119 -0.93 9.39 13.97
N ASN A 120 -0.48 9.14 15.21
CA ASN A 120 -1.26 9.32 16.44
C ASN A 120 -2.68 8.74 16.32
N PHE A 121 -2.81 7.51 15.80
CA PHE A 121 -4.09 6.86 15.62
C PHE A 121 -4.82 6.68 16.95
N ASP A 122 -6.07 7.14 17.02
CA ASP A 122 -6.98 6.78 18.10
C ASP A 122 -7.69 5.47 17.73
N PHE A 123 -7.10 4.34 18.13
CA PHE A 123 -7.69 3.02 17.89
C PHE A 123 -8.98 2.74 18.68
N ASN A 124 -9.44 3.70 19.51
CA ASN A 124 -10.76 3.63 20.13
C ASN A 124 -11.85 4.27 19.25
N ASP A 125 -11.48 4.97 18.18
CA ASP A 125 -12.46 5.49 17.21
C ASP A 125 -13.18 4.32 16.53
N PRO A 126 -14.54 4.31 16.51
CA PRO A 126 -15.34 3.22 15.94
C PRO A 126 -15.08 2.98 14.44
N LYS A 127 -14.41 3.90 13.73
CA LYS A 127 -13.94 3.68 12.36
C LYS A 127 -12.86 2.60 12.27
N PHE A 128 -12.11 2.37 13.35
CA PHE A 128 -11.15 1.27 13.43
C PHE A 128 -11.85 -0.02 13.84
N GLU A 129 -11.93 -0.96 12.91
CA GLU A 129 -12.44 -2.29 13.18
C GLU A 129 -11.28 -3.22 13.57
N LYS A 130 -11.30 -3.72 14.80
CA LYS A 130 -10.30 -4.68 15.27
C LYS A 130 -10.55 -6.06 14.67
N VAL A 131 -9.55 -6.61 13.99
CA VAL A 131 -9.59 -7.94 13.37
C VAL A 131 -8.57 -8.84 14.05
N LEU A 132 -9.05 -9.92 14.68
CA LEU A 132 -8.19 -10.97 15.25
C LEU A 132 -7.61 -11.84 14.13
N HIS A 133 -6.36 -12.27 14.29
CA HIS A 133 -5.74 -13.26 13.42
C HIS A 133 -6.32 -14.66 13.60
#